data_AF-A0A139MU21-F1
#
_entry.id   AF-A0A139MU21-F1
#
_cell.length_a   1.000
_cell.length_b   1.000
_cell.length_c   1.000
_cell.angle_alpha   90.00
_cell.angle_beta   90.00
_cell.angle_gamma   90.00
#
_symmetry.space_group_name_H-M   'P 1'
#
loop_
_entity.id
_entity.type
_entity.pdbx_description
1 polymer ?
#
loop_
_entity_poly.entity_id
_entity_poly.type
_entity_poly.pdbx_seq_one_letter_code
_entity_poly.pdbx_strand_id
1 'polypeptide(L)'
;MITRPPYGAVNAAVQNAVDQSFIMWNVDSLDWKNRNTSAIMQEVAKTQPGSIILMHDIHQTTIDALPSVLEYLKNNGYTLVTVDELLENQLQPHQIYYSRN
;
A
#
# COMPACT_ATOMS: atom_id res chain seq x y z
N MET A 1 -6.17 3.18 15.27
CA MET A 1 -5.65 1.84 14.95
C MET A 1 -6.09 1.48 13.55
N ILE A 2 -5.21 0.84 12.79
CA ILE A 2 -5.43 0.48 11.39
C ILE A 2 -5.37 -1.03 11.19
N THR A 3 -6.14 -1.53 10.24
CA THR A 3 -6.11 -2.94 9.83
C THR A 3 -6.18 -3.08 8.32
N ARG A 4 -5.55 -4.11 7.77
CA ARG A 4 -5.60 -4.47 6.34
C ARG A 4 -6.22 -5.86 6.19
N PRO A 5 -7.44 -5.98 5.67
CA PRO A 5 -8.07 -7.27 5.42
C PRO A 5 -7.25 -8.10 4.42
N PRO A 6 -7.00 -9.40 4.70
CA PRO A 6 -6.43 -10.31 3.72
C PRO A 6 -7.19 -10.27 2.40
N TYR A 7 -6.45 -10.22 1.28
CA TYR A 7 -7.00 -10.14 -0.08
C TYR A 7 -7.89 -8.92 -0.36
N GLY A 8 -7.92 -7.92 0.53
CA GLY A 8 -8.86 -6.80 0.44
C GLY A 8 -10.31 -7.20 0.71
N ALA A 9 -10.56 -8.39 1.25
CA ALA A 9 -11.89 -8.93 1.46
C ALA A 9 -12.52 -8.34 2.74
N VAL A 10 -13.50 -7.45 2.58
CA VAL A 10 -14.26 -6.87 3.68
C VAL A 10 -15.72 -6.66 3.26
N ASN A 11 -16.64 -6.78 4.22
CA ASN A 11 -18.06 -6.49 4.02
C ASN A 11 -18.59 -5.60 5.15
N ALA A 12 -19.86 -5.18 5.07
CA ALA A 12 -20.45 -4.28 6.06
C ALA A 12 -20.48 -4.87 7.48
N ALA A 13 -20.71 -6.18 7.62
CA ALA A 13 -20.72 -6.83 8.92
C ALA A 13 -19.34 -6.76 9.60
N VAL A 14 -18.26 -7.02 8.85
CA VAL A 14 -16.88 -6.91 9.36
C VAL A 14 -16.52 -5.46 9.66
N GLN A 15 -16.87 -4.52 8.78
CA GLN A 15 -16.63 -3.09 9.01
C GLN A 15 -17.25 -2.61 10.31
N ASN A 16 -18.51 -2.98 10.57
CA ASN A 16 -19.22 -2.57 11.77
C ASN A 16 -18.75 -3.30 13.05
N ALA A 17 -18.15 -4.48 12.92
CA ALA A 17 -17.70 -5.27 14.05
C ALA A 17 -16.28 -4.92 14.54
N VAL A 18 -15.48 -4.22 13.72
CA VAL A 18 -14.09 -3.90 14.02
C VAL A 18 -13.92 -2.38 14.10
N ASP A 19 -13.61 -1.89 15.29
CA ASP A 19 -13.39 -0.47 15.59
C ASP A 19 -12.00 0.01 15.15
N GLN A 20 -11.71 -0.11 13.85
CA GLN A 20 -10.44 0.29 13.23
C GLN A 20 -10.69 0.87 11.83
N SER A 21 -9.73 1.64 11.32
CA SER A 21 -9.71 2.07 9.93
C SER A 21 -9.17 0.96 9.03
N PHE A 22 -9.84 0.71 7.91
CA PHE A 22 -9.50 -0.33 6.95
C PHE A 22 -8.62 0.23 5.84
N ILE A 23 -7.37 -0.20 5.79
CA ILE A 23 -6.38 0.30 4.84
C ILE A 23 -6.21 -0.70 3.70
N MET A 24 -6.56 -0.25 2.51
CA MET A 24 -6.34 -0.94 1.24
C MET A 24 -5.17 -0.29 0.50
N TRP A 25 -5.10 -0.46 -0.82
CA TRP A 25 -4.05 0.08 -1.67
C TRP A 25 -4.64 0.43 -3.02
N ASN A 26 -4.08 1.44 -3.68
CA ASN A 26 -4.41 1.81 -5.05
C ASN A 26 -3.34 1.38 -6.06
N VAL A 27 -2.16 0.97 -5.59
CA VAL A 27 -1.09 0.38 -6.40
C VAL A 27 -0.74 -1.00 -5.84
N ASP A 28 -1.00 -2.06 -6.62
CA ASP A 28 -0.56 -3.42 -6.29
C ASP A 28 0.73 -3.71 -7.06
N SER A 29 1.84 -3.99 -6.37
CA SER A 29 3.11 -4.28 -7.04
C SER A 29 3.13 -5.63 -7.77
N LEU A 30 2.11 -6.47 -7.54
CA LEU A 30 1.99 -7.83 -8.07
C LEU A 30 3.21 -8.72 -7.77
N ASP A 31 3.94 -8.42 -6.69
CA ASP A 31 5.13 -9.16 -6.29
C ASP A 31 4.81 -10.60 -5.88
N TRP A 32 3.65 -10.79 -5.25
CA TRP A 32 3.06 -12.07 -4.90
C TRP A 32 2.78 -12.97 -6.13
N LYS A 33 2.57 -12.36 -7.30
CA LYS A 33 2.26 -13.06 -8.55
C LYS A 33 3.50 -13.30 -9.42
N ASN A 34 4.26 -12.25 -9.72
CA ASN A 34 5.23 -12.28 -10.82
C ASN A 34 6.65 -12.69 -10.40
N ARG A 35 7.02 -12.49 -9.13
CA ARG A 35 8.39 -12.78 -8.60
C ARG A 35 9.52 -12.29 -9.51
N ASN A 36 9.35 -11.10 -10.08
CA ASN A 36 10.31 -10.45 -11.00
C ASN A 36 10.48 -8.98 -10.62
N THR A 37 11.72 -8.53 -10.41
CA THR A 37 12.03 -7.17 -9.96
C THR A 37 11.62 -6.10 -10.97
N SER A 38 11.82 -6.35 -12.27
CA SER A 38 11.40 -5.42 -13.33
C SER A 38 9.88 -5.30 -13.43
N ALA A 39 9.14 -6.39 -13.23
CA ALA A 39 7.67 -6.36 -13.18
C ALA A 39 7.16 -5.56 -11.98
N ILE A 40 7.79 -5.72 -10.80
CA ILE A 40 7.50 -4.90 -9.62
C ILE A 40 7.70 -3.41 -9.94
N MET A 41 8.82 -3.05 -10.57
CA MET A 41 9.11 -1.65 -10.94
C MET A 41 8.09 -1.07 -11.92
N GLN A 42 7.58 -1.86 -12.88
CA GLN A 42 6.55 -1.42 -13.81
C GLN A 42 5.23 -1.06 -13.11
N GLU A 43 4.86 -1.81 -12.08
CA GLU A 43 3.67 -1.51 -11.27
C GLU A 43 3.90 -0.31 -10.35
N VAL A 44 5.06 -0.23 -9.69
CA VAL A 44 5.45 0.91 -8.85
C VAL A 44 5.49 2.21 -9.64
N ALA A 45 5.86 2.19 -10.93
CA ALA A 45 5.86 3.37 -11.79
C ALA A 45 4.46 3.99 -12.01
N LYS A 46 3.38 3.28 -11.65
CA LYS A 46 1.99 3.80 -11.70
C LYS A 46 1.62 4.63 -10.47
N THR A 47 2.54 4.75 -9.50
CA THR A 47 2.37 5.56 -8.28
C THR A 47 2.05 7.02 -8.62
N GLN A 48 1.14 7.60 -7.85
CA GLN A 48 0.76 9.01 -7.91
C GLN A 48 0.88 9.63 -6.50
N PRO A 49 0.89 10.98 -6.38
CA PRO A 49 0.86 11.63 -5.08
C PRO A 49 -0.32 11.12 -4.24
N GLY A 50 -0.04 10.62 -3.04
CA GLY A 50 -1.06 10.06 -2.16
C GLY A 50 -1.27 8.54 -2.27
N SER A 51 -0.57 7.84 -3.17
CA SER A 51 -0.72 6.39 -3.31
C SER A 51 -0.31 5.60 -2.05
N ILE A 52 -1.00 4.48 -1.84
CA ILE A 52 -0.60 3.39 -0.94
C ILE A 52 -0.23 2.19 -1.82
N ILE A 53 1.02 1.73 -1.70
CA ILE A 53 1.58 0.64 -2.50
C ILE A 53 1.54 -0.67 -1.69
N LEU A 54 0.90 -1.70 -2.21
CA LEU A 54 0.96 -3.06 -1.66
C LEU A 54 2.25 -3.77 -2.13
N MET A 55 3.01 -4.27 -1.17
CA MET A 55 4.13 -5.20 -1.34
C MET A 55 4.13 -6.26 -0.21
N HIS A 56 4.88 -7.34 -0.38
CA HIS A 56 5.01 -8.47 0.55
C HIS A 56 6.48 -8.75 0.90
N ASP A 57 6.84 -8.55 2.16
CA ASP A 57 8.19 -8.71 2.72
C ASP A 57 8.62 -10.18 2.98
N ILE A 58 7.79 -11.14 2.52
CA ILE A 58 8.01 -12.58 2.70
C ILE A 58 8.71 -13.23 1.49
N HIS A 59 9.15 -12.44 0.50
CA HIS A 59 9.73 -12.92 -0.74
C HIS A 59 11.06 -12.22 -1.05
N GLN A 60 12.08 -13.01 -1.38
CA GLN A 60 13.41 -12.48 -1.71
C GLN A 60 13.37 -11.49 -2.88
N THR A 61 12.54 -11.75 -3.90
CA THR A 61 12.37 -10.82 -5.04
C THR A 61 11.92 -9.42 -4.60
N THR A 62 11.05 -9.33 -3.60
CA THR A 62 10.59 -8.04 -3.07
C THR A 62 11.71 -7.32 -2.34
N ILE A 63 12.51 -8.07 -1.56
CA ILE A 63 13.71 -7.56 -0.90
C ILE A 63 14.72 -7.03 -1.94
N ASP A 64 14.95 -7.77 -3.02
CA ASP A 64 15.89 -7.40 -4.08
C ASP A 64 15.42 -6.17 -4.90
N ALA A 65 14.10 -6.00 -5.06
CA ALA A 65 13.52 -4.85 -5.77
C ALA A 65 13.50 -3.57 -4.92
N LEU A 66 13.45 -3.71 -3.58
CA LEU A 66 13.23 -2.59 -2.67
C LEU A 66 14.22 -1.42 -2.85
N PRO A 67 15.55 -1.63 -2.99
CA PRO A 67 16.48 -0.53 -3.21
C PRO A 67 16.12 0.34 -4.43
N SER A 68 15.83 -0.29 -5.57
CA SER A 68 15.47 0.40 -6.81
C SER A 68 14.11 1.11 -6.72
N VAL A 69 13.14 0.51 -6.01
CA VAL A 69 11.84 1.14 -5.73
C VAL A 69 12.02 2.43 -4.94
N LEU A 70 12.81 2.37 -3.86
CA LEU A 70 13.04 3.53 -3.00
C LEU A 70 13.80 4.64 -3.73
N GLU A 71 14.81 4.29 -4.53
CA GLU A 71 15.56 5.24 -5.35
C GLU A 71 14.66 5.91 -6.40
N TYR A 72 13.86 5.12 -7.13
CA TYR A 72 12.92 5.64 -8.12
C TYR A 72 11.94 6.63 -7.50
N LEU A 73 11.29 6.27 -6.38
CA LEU A 73 10.30 7.14 -5.73
C LEU A 73 10.94 8.46 -5.25
N LYS A 74 12.11 8.40 -4.62
CA LYS A 74 12.84 9.61 -4.19
C LYS A 74 13.24 10.50 -5.36
N ASN A 75 13.76 9.91 -6.44
CA ASN A 75 14.18 10.66 -7.63
C ASN A 75 13.00 11.31 -8.37
N ASN A 76 11.77 10.79 -8.20
CA ASN A 76 10.54 11.38 -8.73
C ASN A 76 9.86 12.36 -7.74
N GLY A 77 10.55 12.76 -6.67
CA GLY A 77 10.07 13.78 -5.73
C GLY A 77 9.08 13.28 -4.68
N TYR A 78 8.90 11.96 -4.54
CA TYR A 78 8.05 11.41 -3.49
C TYR A 78 8.73 11.46 -2.13
N THR A 79 7.96 11.80 -1.10
CA THR A 79 8.32 11.56 0.30
C THR A 79 7.65 10.27 0.74
N LEU A 80 8.44 9.32 1.24
CA LEU A 80 7.95 8.06 1.79
C LEU A 80 7.53 8.30 3.23
N VAL A 81 6.29 7.96 3.55
CA VAL A 81 5.66 8.20 4.85
C VAL A 81 4.94 6.95 5.34
N THR A 82 4.64 6.89 6.63
CA THR A 82 3.74 5.90 7.22
C THR A 82 2.29 6.14 6.79
N VAL A 83 1.41 5.15 6.99
CA VAL A 83 -0.03 5.32 6.71
C VAL A 83 -0.66 6.37 7.63
N ASP A 84 -0.24 6.42 8.91
CA ASP A 84 -0.70 7.43 9.87
C ASP A 84 -0.31 8.85 9.43
N GLU A 85 0.92 9.06 8.95
CA GLU A 85 1.36 10.34 8.40
C GLU A 85 0.68 10.66 7.06
N LEU A 86 0.38 9.66 6.23
CA LEU A 86 -0.27 9.89 4.94
C LEU A 86 -1.72 10.36 5.12
N LEU A 87 -2.47 9.73 6.04
CA LEU A 87 -3.90 9.98 6.21
C LEU A 87 -4.21 10.97 7.34
N GLU A 88 -3.25 11.27 8.23
CA GLU A 88 -3.36 12.25 9.32
C GLU A 88 -4.74 12.20 10.02
N ASN A 89 -5.50 13.30 9.96
CA ASN A 89 -6.80 13.46 10.60
C ASN A 89 -7.96 12.79 9.84
N GLN A 90 -7.70 12.19 8.67
CA GLN A 90 -8.73 11.51 7.87
C GLN A 90 -9.12 10.15 8.45
N LEU A 91 -8.26 9.52 9.26
CA LEU A 91 -8.50 8.19 9.83
C LEU A 91 -9.72 8.18 10.75
N GLN A 92 -10.73 7.40 10.38
CA GLN A 92 -11.95 7.18 11.14
C GLN A 92 -12.22 5.67 11.22
N PRO A 93 -12.68 5.15 12.37
CA PRO A 93 -13.07 3.75 12.47
C PRO A 93 -14.16 3.37 11.46
N HIS A 94 -14.19 2.11 11.07
CA HIS A 94 -15.15 1.53 10.13
C HIS A 94 -15.07 2.06 8.69
N GLN A 95 -14.17 3.01 8.39
CA GLN A 95 -13.97 3.56 7.05
C GLN A 95 -12.87 2.81 6.28
N ILE A 96 -12.99 2.80 4.95
CA ILE A 96 -12.03 2.18 4.03
C ILE A 96 -11.25 3.26 3.27
N TYR A 97 -9.93 3.11 3.19
CA TYR A 97 -9.01 4.02 2.51
C TYR A 97 -8.18 3.26 1.49
N TYR A 98 -8.07 3.76 0.26
CA TYR A 98 -7.23 3.17 -0.82
C TYR A 98 -5.99 4.03 -1.14
N SER A 99 -6.07 5.32 -0.85
CA SER A 99 -5.05 6.34 -1.06
C SER A 99 -5.39 7.58 -0.22
N ARG A 100 -4.50 8.58 -0.20
CA ARG A 100 -4.85 9.94 0.20
C ARG A 100 -5.55 10.65 -0.96
N ASN A 101 -6.74 11.17 -0.70
CA ASN A 101 -7.46 12.07 -1.61
C ASN A 101 -7.09 13.53 -1.35
#